data_AF-A0A3A8T990-F1
#
_entry.id   AF-A0A3A8T990-F1
#
_cell.length_a   1.000
_cell.length_b   1.000
_cell.length_c   1.000
_cell.angle_alpha   90.00
_cell.angle_beta   90.00
_cell.angle_gamma   90.00
#
_symmetry.space_group_name_H-M   'P 1'
#
loop_
_entity.id
_entity.type
_entity.pdbx_description
1 polymer ?
#
loop_
_entity_poly.entity_id
_entity_poly.type
_entity_poly.pdbx_seq_one_letter_code
_entity_poly.pdbx_strand_id
1 'polypeptide(L)'
;MAFIQSADTARVERELSRLLVEEGRRLTTPKPRTPERYDRMQYGLGGEVRRWGLAGFQGAPGWTVLRTAPFELLMQGTPPLLARLSSRLGVPAFQYNIYDSTPEFLMEVDADGRVELSGFVGQEITRYWNSEPPMERLDTQFRIIAPSAVAEWAESAMPNACVTGWIYCPLAAPPRTDFDELRESQQADLVRWLGQLGTRIDPKSQEWRVHPAHIVRRLAQAGSSFLPAEECVEPAIKTVFGGPNARHCDNLFLVETLLPHAPMPVDGFVLYAEASSMEA
;
A
#
# COMPACT_ATOMS: atom_id res chain seq x y z
N MET A 1 2.53 -1.29 1.87
CA MET A 1 2.55 -0.02 2.64
C MET A 1 1.26 0.14 3.40
N ALA A 2 1.28 0.68 4.61
CA ALA A 2 0.04 0.93 5.36
C ALA A 2 -0.25 2.42 5.57
N PHE A 3 -1.53 2.75 5.70
CA PHE A 3 -2.05 4.08 5.96
C PHE A 3 -3.08 3.99 7.07
N ILE A 4 -2.94 4.86 8.07
CA ILE A 4 -3.79 4.91 9.25
C ILE A 4 -4.52 6.24 9.25
N GLN A 5 -5.83 6.24 9.46
CA GLN A 5 -6.64 7.46 9.52
C GLN A 5 -6.45 8.22 10.85
N SER A 6 -5.21 8.62 11.12
CA SER A 6 -4.82 9.46 12.25
C SER A 6 -3.79 10.50 11.80
N ALA A 7 -4.01 11.76 12.15
CA ALA A 7 -3.01 12.82 12.00
C ALA A 7 -1.98 12.85 13.15
N ASP A 8 -2.28 12.20 14.27
CA ASP A 8 -1.41 12.15 15.45
C ASP A 8 -0.37 11.03 15.29
N THR A 9 0.72 11.35 14.60
CA THR A 9 1.85 10.42 14.36
C THR A 9 2.47 9.94 15.66
N ALA A 10 2.52 10.78 16.70
CA ALA A 10 3.06 10.42 18.01
C ALA A 10 2.16 9.41 18.74
N ARG A 11 0.83 9.49 18.59
CA ARG A 11 -0.08 8.47 19.10
C ARG A 11 0.09 7.14 18.38
N VAL A 12 0.25 7.17 17.05
CA VAL A 12 0.54 5.97 16.26
C VAL A 12 1.84 5.32 16.75
N GLU A 13 2.91 6.09 16.93
CA GLU A 13 4.19 5.61 17.45
C GLU A 13 4.04 4.93 18.82
N ARG A 14 3.34 5.58 19.76
CA ARG A 14 3.13 5.05 21.12
C ARG A 14 2.38 3.73 21.12
N GLU A 15 1.26 3.64 20.40
CA GLU A 15 0.47 2.41 20.36
C GLU A 15 1.18 1.28 19.62
N LEU A 16 1.90 1.61 18.55
CA LEU A 16 2.74 0.64 17.83
C LEU A 16 3.88 0.14 18.73
N SER A 17 4.56 1.03 19.44
CA SER A 17 5.62 0.66 20.40
C SER A 17 5.12 -0.31 21.46
N ARG A 18 3.92 -0.07 22.02
CA ARG A 18 3.30 -0.98 22.99
C ARG A 18 3.00 -2.35 22.38
N LEU A 19 2.41 -2.38 21.18
CA LEU A 19 2.13 -3.63 20.49
C LEU A 19 3.41 -4.45 20.25
N LEU A 20 4.50 -3.81 19.82
CA LEU A 20 5.77 -4.49 19.61
C LEU A 20 6.30 -5.12 20.91
N VAL A 21 6.19 -4.42 22.04
CA VAL A 21 6.59 -4.96 23.35
C VAL A 21 5.70 -6.13 23.78
N GLU A 22 4.40 -6.04 23.56
CA GLU A 22 3.45 -7.13 23.85
C GLU A 22 3.67 -8.37 22.98
N GLU A 23 4.18 -8.20 21.76
CA GLU A 23 4.66 -9.29 20.90
C GLU A 23 5.99 -9.91 21.41
N GLY A 24 6.43 -9.56 22.62
CA GLY A 24 7.65 -10.07 23.23
C GLY A 24 8.93 -9.52 22.60
N ARG A 25 8.84 -8.40 21.87
CA ARG A 25 9.97 -7.77 21.20
C ARG A 25 10.56 -6.65 22.07
N ARG A 26 11.87 -6.50 22.02
CA ARG A 26 12.58 -5.41 22.68
C ARG A 26 12.82 -4.27 21.70
N LEU A 27 12.38 -3.06 22.05
CA LEU A 27 12.70 -1.85 21.28
C LEU A 27 14.19 -1.54 21.40
N THR A 28 14.80 -1.15 20.28
CA THR A 28 16.24 -0.93 20.13
C THR A 28 16.52 0.24 19.19
N THR A 29 17.75 0.75 19.26
CA THR A 29 18.27 1.77 18.34
C THR A 29 19.53 1.22 17.69
N PRO A 30 19.40 0.40 16.63
CA PRO A 30 20.54 -0.22 16.00
C PRO A 30 21.41 0.83 15.30
N LYS A 31 22.71 0.56 15.23
CA LYS A 31 23.64 1.39 14.46
C LYS A 31 23.39 1.21 12.95
N PRO A 32 23.71 2.22 12.12
CA PRO A 32 23.71 2.07 10.67
C PRO A 32 24.51 0.83 10.23
N ARG A 33 24.03 0.17 9.17
CA ARG A 33 24.62 -1.05 8.63
C ARG A 33 24.53 -1.08 7.11
N THR A 34 25.33 -1.94 6.49
CA THR A 34 25.16 -2.29 5.08
C THR A 34 24.13 -3.43 4.97
N PRO A 35 23.06 -3.28 4.18
CA PRO A 35 22.12 -4.37 3.92
C PRO A 35 22.78 -5.55 3.21
N GLU A 36 22.30 -6.76 3.48
CA GLU A 36 22.72 -7.96 2.74
C GLU A 36 22.02 -7.99 1.37
N ARG A 37 22.60 -8.70 0.39
CA ARG A 37 21.98 -8.86 -0.94
C ARG A 37 20.59 -9.48 -0.88
N TYR A 38 20.36 -10.38 0.07
CA TYR A 38 19.07 -11.00 0.37
C TYR A 38 18.74 -10.79 1.84
N ASP A 39 18.45 -9.54 2.19
CA ASP A 39 18.20 -9.15 3.57
C ASP A 39 16.89 -9.75 4.10
N ARG A 40 16.94 -10.46 5.23
CA ARG A 40 15.74 -11.02 5.86
C ARG A 40 14.77 -9.94 6.31
N MET A 41 15.24 -8.74 6.63
CA MET A 41 14.35 -7.62 6.95
C MET A 41 13.55 -7.14 5.72
N GLN A 42 13.92 -7.57 4.51
CA GLN A 42 13.17 -7.28 3.29
C GLN A 42 12.26 -8.46 2.89
N TYR A 43 12.81 -9.68 2.86
CA TYR A 43 12.14 -10.83 2.24
C TYR A 43 11.67 -11.93 3.22
N GLY A 44 11.98 -11.80 4.51
CA GLY A 44 11.63 -12.78 5.52
C GLY A 44 10.21 -12.61 6.07
N LEU A 45 9.63 -13.69 6.59
CA LEU A 45 8.37 -13.60 7.34
C LEU A 45 8.64 -13.09 8.75
N GLY A 46 7.75 -12.28 9.32
CA GLY A 46 7.99 -11.54 10.56
C GLY A 46 8.44 -12.41 11.74
N GLY A 47 7.87 -13.60 11.92
CA GLY A 47 8.33 -14.55 12.94
C GLY A 47 9.79 -14.99 12.78
N GLU A 48 10.26 -15.10 11.54
CA GLU A 48 11.63 -15.52 11.18
C GLU A 48 12.65 -14.38 11.24
N VAL A 49 12.16 -13.14 11.10
CA VAL A 49 13.01 -11.94 11.12
C VAL A 49 13.31 -11.56 12.56
N ARG A 50 14.58 -11.71 12.96
CA ARG A 50 15.06 -11.34 14.30
C ARG A 50 14.81 -9.86 14.63
N ARG A 51 14.93 -8.96 13.66
CA ARG A 51 14.74 -7.52 13.87
C ARG A 51 13.67 -6.97 12.94
N TRP A 52 12.62 -6.40 13.50
CA TRP A 52 11.65 -5.62 12.75
C TRP A 52 12.07 -4.17 12.69
N GLY A 53 11.88 -3.54 11.54
CA GLY A 53 11.99 -2.09 11.35
C GLY A 53 10.62 -1.53 10.99
N LEU A 54 10.19 -0.47 11.65
CA LEU A 54 8.93 0.21 11.35
C LEU A 54 9.21 1.72 11.34
N ALA A 55 8.67 2.43 10.37
CA ALA A 55 8.71 3.88 10.33
C ALA A 55 7.31 4.42 10.11
N GLY A 56 7.04 5.58 10.71
CA GLY A 56 5.81 6.30 10.50
C GLY A 56 6.04 7.78 10.28
N PHE A 57 5.30 8.36 9.34
CA PHE A 57 5.39 9.78 9.02
C PHE A 57 4.03 10.30 8.56
N GLN A 58 3.88 11.62 8.56
CA GLN A 58 2.64 12.26 8.17
C GLN A 58 2.34 11.99 6.69
N GLY A 59 1.12 11.55 6.39
CA GLY A 59 0.61 11.45 5.03
C GLY A 59 -0.18 12.69 4.63
N ALA A 60 -1.26 12.47 3.89
CA ALA A 60 -2.30 13.47 3.74
C ALA A 60 -2.90 13.91 5.10
N PRO A 61 -3.54 15.09 5.18
CA PRO A 61 -4.29 15.51 6.36
C PRO A 61 -5.21 14.39 6.88
N GLY A 62 -5.07 14.06 8.16
CA GLY A 62 -5.83 12.96 8.78
C GLY A 62 -5.20 11.58 8.61
N TRP A 63 -4.06 11.46 7.93
CA TRP A 63 -3.41 10.18 7.65
C TRP A 63 -1.96 10.12 8.16
N THR A 64 -1.58 8.94 8.66
CA THR A 64 -0.20 8.55 8.96
C THR A 64 0.17 7.40 8.04
N VAL A 65 1.31 7.51 7.35
CA VAL A 65 1.89 6.44 6.54
C VAL A 65 2.76 5.58 7.43
N LEU A 66 2.64 4.25 7.33
CA LEU A 66 3.56 3.30 7.93
C LEU A 66 4.30 2.48 6.87
N ARG A 67 5.61 2.35 7.09
CA ARG A 67 6.51 1.47 6.33
C ARG A 67 7.10 0.44 7.28
N THR A 68 7.17 -0.82 6.86
CA THR A 68 7.71 -1.90 7.69
C THR A 68 8.70 -2.76 6.93
N ALA A 69 9.64 -3.31 7.68
CA ALA A 69 10.66 -4.25 7.28
C ALA A 69 10.59 -5.44 8.27
N PRO A 70 10.02 -6.60 7.91
CA PRO A 70 9.59 -6.99 6.56
C PRO A 70 8.31 -6.28 6.05
N PHE A 71 8.11 -6.29 4.73
CA PHE A 71 7.04 -5.57 4.04
C PHE A 71 5.64 -5.95 4.54
N GLU A 72 5.43 -7.22 4.84
CA GLU A 72 4.13 -7.78 5.22
C GLU A 72 3.95 -7.88 6.74
N LEU A 73 4.87 -7.29 7.53
CA LEU A 73 4.83 -7.40 9.00
C LEU A 73 3.46 -7.03 9.59
N LEU A 74 2.84 -5.97 9.08
CA LEU A 74 1.55 -5.48 9.57
C LEU A 74 0.36 -6.42 9.27
N MET A 75 0.52 -7.30 8.28
CA MET A 75 -0.48 -8.31 7.91
C MET A 75 -0.35 -9.60 8.74
N GLN A 76 0.66 -9.69 9.61
CA GLN A 76 0.98 -10.92 10.33
C GLN A 76 0.47 -10.92 11.78
N GLY A 77 0.34 -12.12 12.35
CA GLY A 77 -0.30 -12.36 13.64
C GLY A 77 -1.79 -12.71 13.52
N THR A 78 -2.37 -13.20 14.61
CA THR A 78 -3.79 -13.51 14.73
C THR A 78 -4.35 -12.88 16.02
N PRO A 79 -5.08 -11.75 15.95
CA PRO A 79 -5.36 -10.95 14.75
C PRO A 79 -4.12 -10.21 14.18
N PRO A 80 -4.13 -9.78 12.91
CA PRO A 80 -3.01 -9.05 12.30
C PRO A 80 -2.56 -7.83 13.10
N LEU A 81 -1.26 -7.48 13.03
CA LEU A 81 -0.71 -6.34 13.75
C LEU A 81 -1.39 -5.01 13.37
N LEU A 82 -1.74 -4.80 12.09
CA LEU A 82 -2.53 -3.63 11.66
C LEU A 82 -3.90 -3.61 12.33
N ALA A 83 -4.56 -4.75 12.45
CA ALA A 83 -5.88 -4.85 13.04
C ALA A 83 -5.87 -4.46 14.52
N ARG A 84 -4.87 -4.95 15.26
CA ARG A 84 -4.64 -4.59 16.67
C ARG A 84 -4.32 -3.11 16.84
N LEU A 85 -3.51 -2.53 15.95
CA LEU A 85 -3.19 -1.11 15.97
C LEU A 85 -4.43 -0.24 15.69
N SER A 86 -5.20 -0.59 14.66
CA SER A 86 -6.46 0.06 14.27
C SER A 86 -7.44 0.10 15.45
N SER A 87 -7.66 -1.06 16.09
CA SER A 87 -8.53 -1.22 17.26
C SER A 87 -8.11 -0.34 18.45
N ARG A 88 -6.80 -0.26 18.75
CA ARG A 88 -6.27 0.61 19.83
C ARG A 88 -6.42 2.09 19.55
N LEU A 89 -6.26 2.47 18.29
CA LEU A 89 -6.38 3.86 17.87
C LEU A 89 -7.86 4.26 17.75
N GLY A 90 -8.77 3.31 17.55
CA GLY A 90 -10.18 3.56 17.29
C GLY A 90 -10.40 4.28 15.96
N VAL A 91 -9.55 4.00 14.97
CA VAL A 91 -9.60 4.61 13.63
C VAL A 91 -9.34 3.54 12.59
N PRO A 92 -9.91 3.63 11.37
CA PRO A 92 -9.63 2.66 10.32
C PRO A 92 -8.21 2.82 9.76
N ALA A 93 -7.75 1.74 9.14
CA ALA A 93 -6.47 1.68 8.45
C ALA A 93 -6.55 0.75 7.24
N PHE A 94 -5.58 0.85 6.34
CA PHE A 94 -5.41 -0.14 5.27
C PHE A 94 -3.95 -0.37 4.94
N GLN A 95 -3.66 -1.53 4.36
CA GLN A 95 -2.40 -1.85 3.73
C GLN A 95 -2.62 -2.23 2.28
N TYR A 96 -1.89 -1.56 1.39
CA TYR A 96 -1.85 -1.86 -0.04
C TYR A 96 -0.44 -2.32 -0.43
N ASN A 97 -0.36 -3.50 -1.07
CA ASN A 97 0.88 -4.09 -1.58
C ASN A 97 0.70 -4.50 -3.04
N ILE A 98 1.74 -4.32 -3.84
CA ILE A 98 1.87 -4.88 -5.18
C ILE A 98 3.23 -5.56 -5.29
N TYR A 99 3.26 -6.72 -5.94
CA TYR A 99 4.48 -7.50 -6.15
C TYR A 99 4.79 -7.61 -7.65
N ASP A 100 6.09 -7.66 -7.99
CA ASP A 100 6.65 -7.74 -9.35
C ASP A 100 6.08 -8.88 -10.24
N SER A 101 5.27 -9.79 -9.69
CA SER A 101 4.69 -10.96 -10.35
C SER A 101 3.17 -10.92 -10.53
N THR A 102 2.54 -9.75 -10.46
CA THR A 102 1.08 -9.46 -10.64
C THR A 102 0.17 -9.47 -9.40
N PRO A 103 0.46 -10.11 -8.24
CA PRO A 103 -0.48 -10.03 -7.13
C PRO A 103 -0.54 -8.63 -6.55
N GLU A 104 -1.76 -8.13 -6.45
CA GLU A 104 -2.12 -7.00 -5.62
C GLU A 104 -2.81 -7.50 -4.36
N PHE A 105 -2.72 -6.70 -3.31
CA PHE A 105 -3.34 -7.01 -2.03
C PHE A 105 -3.79 -5.71 -1.35
N LEU A 106 -5.06 -5.65 -0.96
CA LEU A 106 -5.63 -4.58 -0.15
C LEU A 106 -6.28 -5.17 1.11
N MET A 107 -5.65 -4.98 2.26
CA MET A 107 -6.25 -5.27 3.56
C MET A 107 -6.77 -3.98 4.18
N GLU A 108 -8.05 -3.93 4.47
CA GLU A 108 -8.67 -2.86 5.24
C GLU A 108 -8.97 -3.35 6.65
N VAL A 109 -8.88 -2.43 7.60
CA VAL A 109 -9.30 -2.67 8.97
C VAL A 109 -10.16 -1.50 9.42
N ASP A 110 -11.30 -1.78 10.03
CA ASP A 110 -12.08 -0.75 10.71
C ASP A 110 -11.55 -0.41 12.11
N ALA A 111 -12.21 0.55 12.75
CA ALA A 111 -11.86 1.06 14.07
C ALA A 111 -12.01 0.00 15.19
N ASP A 112 -12.76 -1.07 14.98
CA ASP A 112 -12.94 -2.16 15.95
C ASP A 112 -11.94 -3.30 15.73
N GLY A 113 -11.18 -3.27 14.63
CA GLY A 113 -10.21 -4.29 14.28
C GLY A 113 -10.76 -5.39 13.36
N ARG A 114 -11.97 -5.23 12.80
CA ARG A 114 -12.48 -6.14 11.78
C ARG A 114 -11.68 -5.96 10.51
N VAL A 115 -11.23 -7.07 9.95
CA VAL A 115 -10.42 -7.11 8.74
C VAL A 115 -11.30 -7.42 7.55
N GLU A 116 -11.21 -6.61 6.50
CA GLU A 116 -11.71 -6.91 5.16
C GLU A 116 -10.51 -7.08 4.23
N LEU A 117 -10.58 -8.08 3.37
CA LEU A 117 -9.55 -8.31 2.36
C LEU A 117 -10.15 -8.22 0.96
N SER A 118 -9.48 -7.50 0.07
CA SER A 118 -9.77 -7.50 -1.37
C SER A 118 -8.48 -7.49 -2.20
N GLY A 119 -8.59 -7.89 -3.48
CA GLY A 119 -7.47 -7.99 -4.41
C GLY A 119 -6.65 -9.27 -4.23
N PHE A 120 -6.63 -10.11 -5.27
CA PHE A 120 -5.56 -11.10 -5.48
C PHE A 120 -5.47 -11.59 -6.93
N VAL A 121 -4.24 -11.64 -7.47
CA VAL A 121 -3.91 -12.26 -8.76
C VAL A 121 -2.66 -13.14 -8.60
N GLY A 122 -2.76 -14.46 -8.80
CA GLY A 122 -1.57 -15.35 -8.82
C GLY A 122 -1.79 -16.70 -8.14
N GLN A 123 -0.71 -17.45 -7.88
CA GLN A 123 -0.77 -18.78 -7.21
C GLN A 123 -0.15 -18.80 -5.80
N GLU A 124 0.56 -17.77 -5.35
CA GLU A 124 1.32 -17.77 -4.07
C GLU A 124 0.70 -16.94 -2.92
N ILE A 125 -0.62 -16.65 -2.93
CA ILE A 125 -1.26 -15.83 -1.88
C ILE A 125 -1.11 -16.39 -0.46
N THR A 126 -1.11 -17.71 -0.31
CA THR A 126 -1.07 -18.38 1.00
C THR A 126 0.23 -18.09 1.74
N ARG A 127 1.29 -17.68 1.03
CA ARG A 127 2.55 -17.27 1.65
C ARG A 127 2.40 -16.01 2.49
N TYR A 128 1.52 -15.10 2.09
CA TYR A 128 1.32 -13.80 2.73
C TYR A 128 0.07 -13.76 3.62
N TRP A 129 -0.67 -14.86 3.67
CA TRP A 129 -1.94 -14.98 4.35
C TRP A 129 -1.81 -16.02 5.48
N ASN A 130 -2.08 -15.63 6.72
CA ASN A 130 -1.99 -16.53 7.88
C ASN A 130 -3.16 -17.53 7.99
N SER A 131 -4.07 -17.57 7.00
CA SER A 131 -5.22 -18.49 6.97
C SER A 131 -5.50 -18.99 5.53
N GLU A 132 -6.71 -19.43 5.19
CA GLU A 132 -7.10 -19.70 3.79
C GLU A 132 -7.58 -18.40 3.14
N PRO A 133 -7.03 -17.98 1.99
CA PRO A 133 -7.47 -16.79 1.29
C PRO A 133 -8.89 -17.00 0.75
N PRO A 134 -9.70 -15.94 0.60
CA PRO A 134 -10.94 -16.06 -0.14
C PRO A 134 -10.63 -16.60 -1.54
N MET A 135 -11.14 -17.80 -1.86
CA MET A 135 -10.81 -18.50 -3.11
C MET A 135 -11.39 -17.83 -4.35
N GLU A 136 -12.31 -16.87 -4.18
CA GLU A 136 -12.84 -16.08 -5.26
C GLU A 136 -11.86 -14.95 -5.61
N ARG A 137 -11.52 -14.84 -6.90
CA ARG A 137 -10.77 -13.70 -7.44
C ARG A 137 -11.64 -12.46 -7.26
N LEU A 138 -11.37 -11.70 -6.21
CA LEU A 138 -12.05 -10.43 -5.96
C LEU A 138 -11.21 -9.30 -6.53
N ASP A 139 -11.85 -8.43 -7.31
CA ASP A 139 -11.26 -7.15 -7.69
C ASP A 139 -10.83 -6.37 -6.44
N THR A 140 -9.65 -5.73 -6.50
CA THR A 140 -9.18 -4.82 -5.46
C THR A 140 -10.20 -3.68 -5.30
N GLN A 141 -10.84 -3.58 -4.14
CA GLN A 141 -11.83 -2.55 -3.85
C GLN A 141 -11.85 -2.16 -2.38
N PHE A 142 -12.04 -0.87 -2.09
CA PHE A 142 -12.30 -0.42 -0.72
C PHE A 142 -13.73 -0.81 -0.31
N ARG A 143 -13.87 -1.51 0.82
CA ARG A 143 -15.11 -1.97 1.44
C ARG A 143 -15.40 -1.26 2.77
N ILE A 144 -14.37 -0.78 3.45
CA ILE A 144 -14.47 -0.10 4.76
C ILE A 144 -14.21 1.40 4.60
N ILE A 145 -13.10 1.75 3.95
CA ILE A 145 -12.67 3.15 3.83
C ILE A 145 -13.55 3.86 2.81
N ALA A 146 -14.14 4.99 3.21
CA ALA A 146 -15.07 5.77 2.38
C ALA A 146 -14.33 6.49 1.23
N PRO A 147 -14.37 5.98 -0.02
CA PRO A 147 -13.52 6.50 -1.09
C PRO A 147 -13.98 7.87 -1.59
N SER A 148 -15.28 8.16 -1.47
CA SER A 148 -15.84 9.47 -1.83
C SER A 148 -15.24 10.60 -0.98
N ALA A 149 -15.13 10.40 0.34
CA ALA A 149 -14.52 11.38 1.24
C ALA A 149 -13.04 11.62 0.91
N VAL A 150 -12.33 10.56 0.54
CA VAL A 150 -10.92 10.63 0.11
C VAL A 150 -10.80 11.37 -1.23
N ALA A 151 -11.69 11.11 -2.18
CA ALA A 151 -11.70 11.77 -3.48
C ALA A 151 -12.02 13.28 -3.36
N GLU A 152 -13.01 13.66 -2.55
CA GLU A 152 -13.34 15.06 -2.26
C GLU A 152 -12.15 15.81 -1.64
N TRP A 153 -11.47 15.17 -0.68
CA TRP A 153 -10.25 15.74 -0.12
C TRP A 153 -9.17 15.92 -1.19
N ALA A 154 -8.94 14.91 -2.05
CA ALA A 154 -7.90 14.97 -3.07
C ALA A 154 -8.15 16.12 -4.08
N GLU A 155 -9.41 16.35 -4.46
CA GLU A 155 -9.81 17.49 -5.30
C GLU A 155 -9.57 18.84 -4.62
N SER A 156 -9.87 18.94 -3.33
CA SER A 156 -9.71 20.17 -2.57
C SER A 156 -8.24 20.50 -2.27
N ALA A 157 -7.49 19.53 -1.78
CA ALA A 157 -6.13 19.72 -1.30
C ALA A 157 -5.09 19.72 -2.42
N MET A 158 -5.35 19.03 -3.53
CA MET A 158 -4.39 18.81 -4.60
C MET A 158 -5.03 18.96 -5.99
N PRO A 159 -5.65 20.11 -6.32
CA PRO A 159 -6.42 20.29 -7.55
C PRO A 159 -5.60 20.15 -8.84
N ASN A 160 -4.26 20.22 -8.72
CA ASN A 160 -3.33 20.09 -9.84
C ASN A 160 -2.54 18.78 -9.82
N ALA A 161 -2.76 17.90 -8.83
CA ALA A 161 -2.07 16.62 -8.80
C ALA A 161 -2.50 15.76 -9.98
N CYS A 162 -1.53 15.09 -10.58
CA CYS A 162 -1.75 14.19 -11.70
C CYS A 162 -0.92 12.94 -11.46
N VAL A 163 -1.56 11.79 -11.64
CA VAL A 163 -0.88 10.51 -11.78
C VAL A 163 -0.58 10.31 -13.25
N THR A 164 0.66 9.92 -13.55
CA THR A 164 1.03 9.51 -14.90
C THR A 164 0.96 8.00 -14.98
N GLY A 165 0.05 7.49 -15.80
CA GLY A 165 -0.06 6.07 -16.12
C GLY A 165 0.60 5.77 -17.46
N TRP A 166 0.99 4.52 -17.65
CA TRP A 166 1.36 3.98 -18.96
C TRP A 166 0.17 3.23 -19.54
N ILE A 167 0.10 3.12 -20.87
CA ILE A 167 -0.77 2.15 -21.55
C ILE A 167 0.17 1.22 -22.28
N TYR A 168 0.25 -0.03 -21.81
CA TYR A 168 0.98 -1.06 -22.54
C TYR A 168 0.28 -1.33 -23.90
N CYS A 169 0.88 -0.89 -25.01
CA CYS A 169 0.47 -1.27 -26.37
C CYS A 169 1.42 -2.35 -26.92
N PRO A 170 0.98 -3.61 -27.14
CA PRO A 170 1.84 -4.62 -27.73
C PRO A 170 2.15 -4.24 -29.18
N LEU A 171 3.42 -4.38 -29.55
CA LEU A 171 3.97 -4.00 -30.85
C LEU A 171 3.65 -4.98 -31.99
N ALA A 172 2.94 -6.08 -31.73
CA ALA A 172 2.58 -7.08 -32.74
C ALA A 172 1.18 -7.62 -32.48
N ALA A 173 0.37 -7.74 -33.53
CA ALA A 173 -0.96 -8.34 -33.49
C ALA A 173 -0.83 -9.88 -33.48
N PRO A 174 -1.04 -10.57 -32.35
CA PRO A 174 -1.27 -12.01 -32.37
C PRO A 174 -2.68 -12.27 -32.95
N PRO A 175 -3.05 -13.53 -33.23
CA PRO A 175 -4.44 -13.84 -33.56
C PRO A 175 -5.37 -13.36 -32.44
N ARG A 176 -6.50 -12.74 -32.83
CA ARG A 176 -7.52 -12.23 -31.89
C ARG A 176 -7.99 -13.34 -30.96
N THR A 177 -7.84 -13.11 -29.67
CA THR A 177 -8.31 -13.96 -28.58
C THR A 177 -9.46 -13.27 -27.85
N ASP A 178 -10.21 -14.00 -27.01
CA ASP A 178 -11.21 -13.41 -26.09
C ASP A 178 -10.59 -12.33 -25.18
N PHE A 179 -9.26 -12.40 -24.96
CA PHE A 179 -8.49 -11.39 -24.23
C PHE A 179 -8.40 -10.06 -25.00
N ASP A 180 -8.37 -10.09 -26.33
CA ASP A 180 -8.35 -8.89 -27.17
C ASP A 180 -9.72 -8.19 -27.19
N GLU A 181 -10.82 -8.94 -27.17
CA GLU A 181 -12.19 -8.36 -27.06
C GLU A 181 -12.44 -7.74 -25.68
N LEU A 182 -12.02 -8.42 -24.61
CA LEU A 182 -12.04 -7.88 -23.25
C LEU A 182 -11.25 -6.57 -23.18
N ARG A 183 -10.08 -6.53 -23.82
CA ARG A 183 -9.21 -5.37 -23.89
C ARG A 183 -9.78 -4.20 -24.70
N GLU A 184 -10.42 -4.47 -25.85
CA GLU A 184 -11.09 -3.43 -26.65
C GLU A 184 -12.27 -2.82 -25.87
N SER A 185 -13.04 -3.64 -25.15
CA SER A 185 -14.10 -3.19 -24.25
C SER A 185 -13.55 -2.33 -23.10
N GLN A 186 -12.45 -2.77 -22.48
CA GLN A 186 -11.73 -2.03 -21.46
C GLN A 186 -11.20 -0.68 -21.98
N GLN A 187 -10.63 -0.64 -23.19
CA GLN A 187 -10.16 0.59 -23.82
C GLN A 187 -11.30 1.57 -24.10
N ALA A 188 -12.49 1.08 -24.50
CA ALA A 188 -13.66 1.92 -24.69
C ALA A 188 -14.16 2.54 -23.36
N ASP A 189 -14.15 1.77 -22.27
CA ASP A 189 -14.52 2.26 -20.94
C ASP A 189 -13.49 3.24 -20.35
N LEU A 190 -12.19 3.05 -20.65
CA LEU A 190 -11.18 4.07 -20.38
C LEU A 190 -11.44 5.33 -21.17
N VAL A 191 -11.62 5.25 -22.49
CA VAL A 191 -11.83 6.47 -23.29
C VAL A 191 -13.06 7.23 -22.80
N ARG A 192 -14.12 6.52 -22.40
CA ARG A 192 -15.30 7.10 -21.74
C ARG A 192 -14.95 7.77 -20.40
N TRP A 193 -14.09 7.15 -19.60
CA TRP A 193 -13.58 7.73 -18.36
C TRP A 193 -12.62 8.92 -18.57
N LEU A 194 -11.73 8.85 -19.55
CA LEU A 194 -10.81 9.94 -19.92
C LEU A 194 -11.56 11.14 -20.51
N GLY A 195 -12.80 10.95 -20.99
CA GLY A 195 -13.70 12.03 -21.36
C GLY A 195 -14.28 12.82 -20.19
N GLN A 196 -13.98 12.48 -18.94
CA GLN A 196 -14.38 13.23 -17.75
C GLN A 196 -13.52 14.48 -17.53
N LEU A 197 -14.10 15.49 -16.87
CA LEU A 197 -13.43 16.76 -16.52
C LEU A 197 -12.11 16.51 -15.75
N GLY A 198 -11.02 17.12 -16.21
CA GLY A 198 -9.71 17.11 -15.53
C GLY A 198 -8.69 16.10 -16.04
N THR A 199 -9.08 15.23 -16.99
CA THR A 199 -8.18 14.26 -17.61
C THR A 199 -7.52 14.84 -18.87
N ARG A 200 -6.20 14.63 -19.05
CA ARG A 200 -5.48 15.00 -20.28
C ARG A 200 -4.83 13.78 -20.90
N ILE A 201 -5.31 13.43 -22.08
CA ILE A 201 -4.73 12.40 -22.93
C ILE A 201 -3.85 13.10 -23.96
N ASP A 202 -2.59 12.67 -24.10
CA ASP A 202 -1.87 12.92 -25.33
C ASP A 202 -2.15 11.73 -26.27
N PRO A 203 -2.94 11.92 -27.34
CA PRO A 203 -3.28 10.83 -28.26
C PRO A 203 -2.06 10.24 -29.00
N LYS A 204 -0.88 10.86 -28.88
CA LYS A 204 0.38 10.37 -29.46
C LYS A 204 1.33 9.76 -28.42
N SER A 205 0.96 9.75 -27.14
CA SER A 205 1.79 9.23 -26.06
C SER A 205 1.18 7.97 -25.43
N GLN A 206 2.05 7.08 -24.95
CA GLN A 206 1.67 5.98 -24.05
C GLN A 206 1.50 6.46 -22.60
N GLU A 207 1.91 7.70 -22.32
CA GLU A 207 1.73 8.36 -21.03
C GLU A 207 0.47 9.23 -21.03
N TRP A 208 -0.27 9.18 -19.93
CA TRP A 208 -1.47 9.98 -19.75
C TRP A 208 -1.55 10.49 -18.32
N ARG A 209 -2.16 11.66 -18.13
CA ARG A 209 -2.24 12.34 -16.84
C ARG A 209 -3.67 12.40 -16.34
N VAL A 210 -3.91 11.83 -15.16
CA VAL A 210 -5.23 11.87 -14.52
C VAL A 210 -5.18 12.40 -13.11
N HIS A 211 -6.21 13.17 -12.79
CA HIS A 211 -6.47 13.64 -11.44
C HIS A 211 -6.69 12.46 -10.47
N PRO A 212 -5.95 12.36 -9.36
CA PRO A 212 -5.94 11.18 -8.50
C PRO A 212 -7.30 10.85 -7.88
N ALA A 213 -8.15 11.86 -7.63
CA ALA A 213 -9.51 11.64 -7.13
C ALA A 213 -10.37 10.73 -8.03
N HIS A 214 -10.16 10.79 -9.35
CA HIS A 214 -10.88 9.92 -10.29
C HIS A 214 -10.46 8.45 -10.14
N ILE A 215 -9.19 8.21 -9.82
CA ILE A 215 -8.66 6.86 -9.58
C ILE A 215 -9.21 6.31 -8.25
N VAL A 216 -9.25 7.14 -7.20
CA VAL A 216 -9.84 6.76 -5.90
C VAL A 216 -11.31 6.40 -6.01
N ARG A 217 -12.11 7.18 -6.75
CA ARG A 217 -13.54 6.86 -7.00
C ARG A 217 -13.71 5.52 -7.71
N ARG A 218 -12.78 5.14 -8.58
CA ARG A 218 -12.84 3.86 -9.29
C ARG A 218 -12.47 2.67 -8.40
N LEU A 219 -11.55 2.82 -7.46
CA LEU A 219 -11.30 1.81 -6.41
C LEU A 219 -12.54 1.50 -5.55
N ALA A 220 -13.58 2.36 -5.61
CA ALA A 220 -14.86 2.17 -4.92
C ALA A 220 -15.93 1.42 -5.74
N GLN A 221 -15.78 1.32 -7.06
CA GLN A 221 -16.84 0.87 -7.97
C GLN A 221 -16.64 -0.57 -8.50
N ALA A 222 -15.79 -1.35 -7.84
CA ALA A 222 -15.30 -2.67 -8.26
C ALA A 222 -14.42 -2.61 -9.53
N GLY A 223 -13.16 -3.02 -9.39
CA GLY A 223 -12.32 -3.48 -10.50
C GLY A 223 -12.02 -2.45 -11.57
N SER A 224 -10.96 -1.66 -11.40
CA SER A 224 -10.28 -1.13 -12.58
C SER A 224 -9.46 -2.25 -13.20
N SER A 225 -10.10 -3.07 -14.03
CA SER A 225 -9.39 -3.97 -14.97
C SER A 225 -8.64 -3.20 -16.07
N PHE A 226 -8.69 -1.86 -15.99
CA PHE A 226 -8.19 -0.95 -17.00
C PHE A 226 -6.71 -0.58 -16.78
N LEU A 227 -6.26 -0.56 -15.53
CA LEU A 227 -4.96 -0.03 -15.16
C LEU A 227 -4.16 -1.11 -14.46
N PRO A 228 -3.00 -1.53 -14.98
CA PRO A 228 -2.07 -2.30 -14.17
C PRO A 228 -1.86 -1.51 -12.88
N ALA A 229 -2.06 -2.14 -11.72
CA ALA A 229 -2.06 -1.36 -10.50
C ALA A 229 -0.75 -0.65 -10.22
N GLU A 230 0.37 -1.24 -10.65
CA GLU A 230 1.70 -0.63 -10.59
C GLU A 230 1.75 0.69 -11.36
N GLU A 231 1.03 0.77 -12.48
CA GLU A 231 1.11 1.92 -13.38
C GLU A 231 0.23 3.08 -12.91
N CYS A 232 -0.88 2.84 -12.20
CA CYS A 232 -1.81 3.92 -11.84
C CYS A 232 -2.44 3.86 -10.45
N VAL A 233 -2.75 2.66 -9.94
CA VAL A 233 -3.41 2.53 -8.64
C VAL A 233 -2.42 2.86 -7.52
N GLU A 234 -1.21 2.30 -7.57
CA GLU A 234 -0.17 2.56 -6.58
C GLU A 234 0.25 4.03 -6.56
N PRO A 235 0.57 4.68 -7.71
CA PRO A 235 0.87 6.11 -7.71
C PRO A 235 -0.29 6.97 -7.20
N ALA A 236 -1.55 6.59 -7.47
CA ALA A 236 -2.71 7.31 -6.96
C ALA A 236 -2.85 7.17 -5.45
N ILE A 237 -2.76 5.95 -4.90
CA ILE A 237 -2.79 5.72 -3.46
C ILE A 237 -1.65 6.48 -2.77
N LYS A 238 -0.42 6.41 -3.32
CA LYS A 238 0.75 7.16 -2.82
C LYS A 238 0.48 8.66 -2.81
N THR A 239 -0.01 9.20 -3.91
CA THR A 239 -0.29 10.65 -4.05
C THR A 239 -1.37 11.09 -3.07
N VAL A 240 -2.46 10.34 -2.99
CA VAL A 240 -3.64 10.68 -2.20
C VAL A 240 -3.37 10.52 -0.71
N PHE A 241 -2.92 9.35 -0.27
CA PHE A 241 -2.78 9.08 1.16
C PHE A 241 -1.40 9.47 1.70
N GLY A 242 -0.37 9.52 0.85
CA GLY A 242 0.95 10.01 1.20
C GLY A 242 1.07 11.53 1.22
N GLY A 243 0.20 12.24 0.50
CA GLY A 243 0.13 13.70 0.51
C GLY A 243 1.50 14.36 0.24
N PRO A 244 1.96 15.33 1.05
CA PRO A 244 3.26 15.98 0.88
C PRO A 244 4.46 15.00 0.89
N ASN A 245 4.30 13.83 1.52
CA ASN A 245 5.34 12.82 1.66
C ASN A 245 5.16 11.63 0.69
N ALA A 246 4.33 11.77 -0.35
CA ALA A 246 4.05 10.71 -1.33
C ALA A 246 5.30 10.07 -1.95
N ARG A 247 6.39 10.84 -2.14
CA ARG A 247 7.67 10.32 -2.66
C ARG A 247 8.37 9.31 -1.74
N HIS A 248 7.96 9.23 -0.48
CA HIS A 248 8.48 8.28 0.52
C HIS A 248 7.58 7.07 0.71
N CYS A 249 6.50 6.98 -0.08
CA CYS A 249 5.51 5.92 -0.03
C CYS A 249 5.88 4.72 -0.92
N ASP A 250 7.09 4.64 -1.44
CA ASP A 250 7.57 3.54 -2.29
C ASP A 250 8.45 2.52 -1.53
N ASN A 251 8.94 1.51 -2.25
CA ASN A 251 9.79 0.47 -1.69
C ASN A 251 11.22 0.96 -1.44
N LEU A 252 11.67 2.06 -2.04
CA LEU A 252 12.98 2.64 -1.79
C LEU A 252 13.10 3.13 -0.35
N PHE A 253 12.03 3.61 0.27
CA PHE A 253 12.06 3.96 1.70
C PHE A 253 12.55 2.80 2.57
N LEU A 254 12.12 1.57 2.28
CA LEU A 254 12.61 0.40 3.02
C LEU A 254 14.09 0.17 2.76
N VAL A 255 14.49 0.15 1.48
CA VAL A 255 15.85 -0.20 1.04
C VAL A 255 16.89 0.84 1.46
N GLU A 256 16.51 2.12 1.46
CA GLU A 256 17.39 3.26 1.71
C GLU A 256 17.34 3.71 3.17
N THR A 257 16.25 3.46 3.90
CA THR A 257 16.08 3.92 5.29
C THR A 257 16.04 2.75 6.28
N LEU A 258 15.05 1.87 6.16
CA LEU A 258 14.79 0.86 7.19
C LEU A 258 15.86 -0.24 7.24
N LEU A 259 16.27 -0.79 6.08
CA LEU A 259 17.31 -1.83 6.02
C LEU A 259 18.67 -1.34 6.52
N PRO A 260 19.23 -0.22 6.00
CA PRO A 260 20.54 0.25 6.45
C PRO A 260 20.53 0.91 7.82
N HIS A 261 19.35 1.11 8.42
CA HIS A 261 19.16 1.96 9.61
C HIS A 261 19.70 3.39 9.38
N ALA A 262 19.39 3.94 8.21
CA ALA A 262 19.77 5.30 7.87
C ALA A 262 18.84 6.31 8.57
N PRO A 263 19.28 7.57 8.71
CA PRO A 263 18.42 8.65 9.19
C PRO A 263 17.15 8.79 8.35
N MET A 264 16.03 9.11 9.00
CA MET A 264 14.76 9.26 8.30
C MET A 264 14.78 10.52 7.42
N PRO A 265 14.36 10.44 6.13
CA PRO A 265 14.41 11.57 5.21
C PRO A 265 13.25 12.58 5.40
N VAL A 266 12.34 12.30 6.34
CA VAL A 266 11.15 13.12 6.67
C VAL A 266 10.88 13.12 8.16
N ASP A 267 10.08 14.06 8.63
CA ASP A 267 9.66 14.14 10.03
C ASP A 267 8.68 13.00 10.38
N GLY A 268 8.89 12.40 11.55
CA GLY A 268 8.11 11.28 12.08
C GLY A 268 8.97 10.40 12.98
N PHE A 269 8.79 9.08 12.94
CA PHE A 269 9.44 8.14 13.84
C PHE A 269 9.98 6.90 13.13
N VAL A 270 11.00 6.28 13.73
CA VAL A 270 11.52 4.96 13.35
C VAL A 270 11.68 4.11 14.62
N LEU A 271 11.14 2.90 14.58
CA LEU A 271 11.21 1.90 15.63
C LEU A 271 11.93 0.66 15.10
N TYR A 272 12.84 0.12 15.91
CA TYR A 272 13.41 -1.20 15.66
C TYR A 272 13.12 -2.12 16.84
N ALA A 273 12.56 -3.29 16.55
CA ALA A 273 12.15 -4.25 17.57
C ALA A 273 12.83 -5.61 17.34
N GLU A 274 13.64 -6.05 18.30
CA GLU A 274 14.34 -7.33 18.24
C GLU A 274 13.53 -8.41 18.95
N ALA A 275 13.51 -9.62 18.39
CA ALA A 275 13.07 -10.80 19.12
C ALA A 275 13.95 -10.97 20.37
N SER A 276 13.30 -11.19 21.51
CA SER A 276 13.99 -11.68 22.70
C SER A 276 14.73 -12.96 22.31
N SER A 277 16.03 -13.05 22.60
CA SER A 277 16.82 -14.23 22.25
C SER A 277 16.12 -15.48 22.77
N MET A 278 15.73 -16.39 21.87
CA MET A 278 15.56 -17.78 22.27
C MET A 278 16.91 -18.21 22.81
N GLU A 279 16.98 -18.58 24.08
CA GLU A 279 18.13 -19.31 24.60
C GLU A 279 18.38 -20.48 23.64
N ALA A 280 19.61 -20.54 23.13
CA ALA A 280 20.07 -21.58 22.22
C ALA A 280 20.26 -22.91 22.94
#